data_AF-A0AAE0ICI7-F1
#
_entry.id   AF-A0AAE0ICI7-F1
#
_cell.length_a   1.000
_cell.length_b   1.000
_cell.length_c   1.000
_cell.angle_alpha   90.00
_cell.angle_beta   90.00
_cell.angle_gamma   90.00
#
_symmetry.space_group_name_H-M   'P 1'
#
loop_
_entity.id
_entity.type
_entity.pdbx_description
1 polymer ?
#
loop_
_entity_poly.entity_id
_entity_poly.type
_entity_poly.pdbx_seq_one_letter_code
_entity_poly.pdbx_strand_id
1 'polypeptide(L)'
;MVDARFGRAMANVTMASDLPPLPAYEIRPLPDMFSFISDFWLSLLAPHIAYWVMSMIFHFIDAYDLFPQYRLHTPEEITQRNLATKYEVVRDVLVEQVIQLSISAVLALTEPTQSTGMEDYDVAVWATRIRLAQRALPSLLGFIGLNAATISKNMAATHPLLAGALAGGHYPFLFSELDGVTGTHVPTFATWELLLAKAMYWLVIPGIQLAAAICVLDTWQYFWHRAMHVNKWMYTHWHARHHRLYVPYAYGALYNHPVEGFVLDTLGPSIAYKAAFMSSRQGMFFFVLSMIKTVDDHCGYKLPWDPLQHITSNNAAYHDIHHQSWGIKSNFSQPYLTMWDRVLGTMWKGDVKLKYEQTRTAAANKAARKSEAANGSSVATNSNNSNDKPQRKANGVKAR
;
A
#
# COMPACT_ATOMS: atom_id res chain seq x y z
N MET A 1 39.11 1.28 9.36
CA MET A 1 40.28 2.18 9.45
C MET A 1 39.74 3.59 9.50
N VAL A 2 39.83 4.19 10.68
CA VAL A 2 39.57 5.57 11.11
C VAL A 2 38.90 6.52 10.09
N ASP A 3 37.64 6.88 10.34
CA ASP A 3 37.28 8.30 10.32
C ASP A 3 36.04 8.57 11.19
N ALA A 4 36.30 8.92 12.44
CA ALA A 4 35.32 9.38 13.39
C ALA A 4 35.01 10.85 13.10
N ARG A 5 33.98 11.12 12.29
CA ARG A 5 33.38 12.46 12.26
C ARG A 5 32.47 12.62 13.47
N PHE A 6 33.08 12.82 14.64
CA PHE A 6 32.43 13.54 15.73
C PHE A 6 32.25 14.98 15.26
N GLY A 7 31.17 15.23 14.53
CA GLY A 7 30.72 16.57 14.21
C GLY A 7 30.14 17.22 15.47
N ARG A 8 31.00 17.67 16.38
CA ARG A 8 30.64 18.77 17.28
C ARG A 8 30.57 19.99 16.37
N ALA A 9 29.43 20.20 15.72
CA ALA A 9 29.19 21.41 14.97
C ALA A 9 29.17 22.54 16.00
N MET A 10 30.34 23.14 16.26
CA MET A 10 30.42 24.41 16.95
C MET A 10 29.56 25.36 16.12
N ALA A 11 28.46 25.81 16.71
CA ALA A 11 27.64 26.87 16.16
C ALA A 11 28.60 28.02 15.83
N ASN A 12 28.81 28.28 14.54
CA ASN A 12 29.48 29.49 14.10
C ASN A 12 28.59 30.63 14.59
N VAL A 13 29.01 31.28 15.67
CA VAL A 13 28.48 32.56 16.13
C VAL A 13 28.94 33.61 15.12
N THR A 14 28.28 33.65 13.96
CA THR A 14 28.29 34.83 13.11
C THR A 14 27.21 35.75 13.65
N MET A 15 27.64 36.77 14.40
CA MET A 15 26.82 37.91 14.79
C MET A 15 26.14 38.55 13.56
N ALA A 16 24.91 39.02 13.77
CA ALA A 16 24.05 39.81 12.86
C ALA A 16 23.17 39.05 11.86
N SER A 17 22.32 38.14 12.33
CA SER A 17 21.07 37.81 11.62
C SER A 17 19.88 37.93 12.58
N ASP A 18 18.76 38.53 12.16
CA ASP A 18 17.49 38.57 12.92
C ASP A 18 16.83 37.17 13.08
N LEU A 19 17.57 36.10 12.77
CA LEU A 19 17.10 34.74 12.84
C LEU A 19 17.50 34.12 14.18
N PRO A 20 16.60 33.34 14.79
CA PRO A 20 16.94 32.55 15.97
C PRO A 20 18.11 31.59 15.68
N PRO A 21 19.04 31.41 16.64
CA PRO A 21 20.12 30.44 16.49
C PRO A 21 19.57 29.01 16.43
N LEU A 22 20.25 28.13 15.70
CA LEU A 22 19.90 26.72 15.66
C LEU A 22 20.35 26.02 16.96
N PRO A 23 19.54 25.12 17.53
CA PRO A 23 19.90 24.42 18.76
C PRO A 23 21.07 23.47 18.52
N ALA A 24 21.92 23.27 19.53
CA ALA A 24 22.93 22.22 19.50
C ALA A 24 22.26 20.84 19.52
N TYR A 25 22.92 19.85 18.93
CA TYR A 25 22.44 18.47 18.89
C TYR A 25 23.57 17.47 19.11
N GLU A 26 23.21 16.25 19.50
CA GLU A 26 24.12 15.12 19.58
C GLU A 26 23.51 13.94 18.82
N ILE A 27 24.26 13.40 17.86
CA ILE A 27 23.81 12.28 17.04
C ILE A 27 24.08 10.98 17.77
N ARG A 28 23.07 10.14 17.87
CA ARG A 28 23.19 8.77 18.38
C ARG A 28 22.45 7.79 17.47
N PRO A 29 22.83 6.49 17.45
CA PRO A 29 22.07 5.47 16.74
C PRO A 29 20.61 5.46 17.19
N LEU A 30 19.69 5.32 16.24
CA LEU A 30 18.27 5.18 16.52
C LEU A 30 18.04 3.83 17.23
N PRO A 31 17.50 3.80 18.45
CA PRO A 31 17.22 2.55 19.15
C PRO A 31 16.07 1.83 18.44
N ASP A 32 16.03 0.50 18.51
CA ASP A 32 14.95 -0.32 17.95
C ASP A 32 13.56 0.15 18.44
N MET A 33 12.55 -0.01 17.58
CA MET A 33 11.17 0.43 17.86
C MET A 33 10.56 -0.34 19.03
N PHE A 34 10.91 -1.63 19.16
CA PHE A 34 10.45 -2.50 20.21
C PHE A 34 11.63 -3.16 20.91
N SER A 35 11.56 -3.27 22.25
CA SER A 35 12.65 -3.86 23.04
C SER A 35 12.85 -5.37 22.81
N PHE A 36 11.89 -6.06 22.19
CA PHE A 36 11.91 -7.52 22.01
C PHE A 36 12.27 -7.96 20.59
N ILE A 37 12.38 -7.03 19.63
CA ILE A 37 12.71 -7.33 18.23
C ILE A 37 13.46 -6.16 17.61
N SER A 38 14.58 -6.43 16.94
CA SER A 38 15.32 -5.37 16.26
C SER A 38 14.57 -4.84 15.05
N ASP A 39 14.83 -3.58 14.67
CA ASP A 39 14.23 -2.97 13.47
C ASP A 39 14.58 -3.76 12.20
N PHE A 40 15.74 -4.44 12.18
CA PHE A 40 16.11 -5.40 11.15
C PHE A 40 15.04 -6.51 11.02
N TRP A 41 14.84 -7.32 12.07
CA TRP A 41 13.89 -8.44 12.01
C TRP A 41 12.44 -7.96 11.86
N LEU A 42 12.10 -6.83 12.48
CA LEU A 42 10.78 -6.23 12.34
C LEU A 42 10.50 -5.84 10.89
N SER A 43 11.46 -5.19 10.20
CA SER A 43 11.28 -4.81 8.79
C SER A 43 11.10 -6.01 7.87
N LEU A 44 11.75 -7.14 8.17
CA LEU A 44 11.60 -8.38 7.41
C LEU A 44 10.26 -9.04 7.69
N LEU A 45 9.82 -9.13 8.94
CA LEU A 45 8.66 -9.94 9.31
C LEU A 45 7.32 -9.19 9.22
N ALA A 46 7.29 -7.89 9.52
CA ALA A 46 6.04 -7.13 9.66
C ALA A 46 5.16 -7.14 8.39
N PRO A 47 5.67 -6.93 7.16
CA PRO A 47 4.83 -6.97 5.95
C PRO A 47 4.14 -8.32 5.75
N HIS A 48 4.84 -9.42 6.05
CA HIS A 48 4.36 -10.78 5.89
C HIS A 48 3.34 -11.16 6.99
N ILE A 49 3.58 -10.72 8.23
CA ILE A 49 2.60 -10.84 9.31
C ILE A 49 1.33 -10.09 8.93
N ALA A 50 1.44 -8.85 8.45
CA ALA A 50 0.28 -8.06 8.02
C ALA A 50 -0.47 -8.75 6.86
N TYR A 51 0.25 -9.29 5.89
CA TYR A 51 -0.32 -10.09 4.79
C TYR A 51 -1.19 -11.23 5.31
N TRP A 52 -0.65 -12.08 6.19
CA TRP A 52 -1.36 -13.24 6.71
C TRP A 52 -2.50 -12.86 7.65
N VAL A 53 -2.32 -11.86 8.51
CA VAL A 53 -3.38 -11.35 9.39
C VAL A 53 -4.56 -10.85 8.58
N MET A 54 -4.34 -9.96 7.60
CA MET A 54 -5.40 -9.47 6.73
C MET A 54 -6.05 -10.58 5.90
N SER A 55 -5.22 -11.49 5.38
CA SER A 55 -5.71 -12.64 4.62
C SER A 55 -6.62 -13.54 5.44
N MET A 56 -6.28 -13.78 6.71
CA MET A 56 -7.07 -14.61 7.60
C MET A 56 -8.33 -13.92 8.09
N ILE A 57 -8.34 -12.60 8.23
CA ILE A 57 -9.57 -11.83 8.50
C ILE A 57 -10.59 -12.05 7.39
N PHE A 58 -10.19 -11.87 6.12
CA PHE A 58 -11.10 -12.10 4.99
C PHE A 58 -11.43 -13.58 4.78
N HIS A 59 -10.48 -14.49 5.06
CA HIS A 59 -10.78 -15.92 5.04
C HIS A 59 -11.82 -16.30 6.10
N PHE A 60 -11.74 -15.72 7.29
CA PHE A 60 -12.73 -15.92 8.36
C PHE A 60 -14.11 -15.37 7.94
N ILE A 61 -14.16 -14.16 7.37
CA ILE A 61 -15.38 -13.59 6.80
C ILE A 61 -16.00 -14.55 5.79
N ASP A 62 -15.19 -15.12 4.89
CA ASP A 62 -15.68 -16.04 3.87
C ASP A 62 -16.14 -17.39 4.44
N ALA A 63 -15.34 -18.00 5.33
CA ALA A 63 -15.62 -19.30 5.91
C ALA A 63 -16.90 -19.34 6.77
N TYR A 64 -17.23 -18.22 7.42
CA TYR A 64 -18.44 -18.07 8.24
C TYR A 64 -19.59 -17.39 7.49
N ASP A 65 -19.44 -17.14 6.19
CA ASP A 65 -20.41 -16.45 5.35
C ASP A 65 -20.88 -15.11 5.94
N LEU A 66 -19.92 -14.33 6.45
CA LEU A 66 -20.19 -13.01 6.99
C LEU A 66 -20.34 -12.01 5.84
N PHE A 67 -21.42 -11.24 5.87
CA PHE A 67 -21.73 -10.18 4.90
C PHE A 67 -21.84 -10.63 3.41
N PRO A 68 -22.62 -11.69 3.10
CA PRO A 68 -22.74 -12.21 1.74
C PRO A 68 -23.29 -11.17 0.75
N GLN A 69 -24.02 -10.15 1.21
CA GLN A 69 -24.52 -9.05 0.37
C GLN A 69 -23.41 -8.17 -0.25
N TYR A 70 -22.18 -8.22 0.27
CA TYR A 70 -21.03 -7.46 -0.23
C TYR A 70 -20.01 -8.34 -0.97
N ARG A 71 -20.23 -9.66 -1.03
CA ARG A 71 -19.38 -10.60 -1.76
C ARG A 71 -19.58 -10.42 -3.26
N LEU A 72 -18.48 -10.38 -4.03
CA LEU A 72 -18.53 -10.16 -5.47
C LEU A 72 -19.04 -11.39 -6.24
N HIS A 73 -18.63 -12.58 -5.82
CA HIS A 73 -18.94 -13.86 -6.48
C HIS A 73 -19.55 -14.87 -5.50
N THR A 74 -20.34 -15.81 -6.01
CA THR A 74 -20.90 -16.89 -5.18
C THR A 74 -19.85 -17.97 -4.84
N PRO A 75 -20.00 -18.73 -3.73
CA PRO A 75 -19.11 -19.86 -3.41
C PRO A 75 -19.02 -20.91 -4.53
N GLU A 76 -20.10 -21.10 -5.28
CA GLU A 76 -20.14 -21.98 -6.45
C GLU A 76 -19.22 -21.45 -7.57
N GLU A 77 -19.24 -20.14 -7.83
CA GLU A 77 -18.34 -19.51 -8.80
C GLU A 77 -16.88 -19.68 -8.40
N ILE A 78 -16.55 -19.45 -7.12
CA ILE A 78 -15.19 -19.63 -6.57
C ILE A 78 -14.70 -21.05 -6.83
N THR A 79 -15.52 -22.06 -6.49
CA THR A 79 -15.14 -23.47 -6.59
C THR A 79 -15.05 -23.96 -8.02
N GLN A 80 -15.89 -23.43 -8.93
CA GLN A 80 -15.96 -23.91 -10.30
C GLN A 80 -14.97 -23.24 -11.26
N ARG A 81 -14.53 -22.01 -10.96
CA ARG A 81 -13.75 -21.18 -11.89
C ARG A 81 -12.27 -21.11 -11.55
N ASN A 82 -11.91 -21.22 -10.27
CA ASN A 82 -10.50 -21.22 -9.88
C ASN A 82 -9.84 -22.54 -10.28
N LEU A 83 -8.73 -22.42 -11.02
CA LEU A 83 -7.98 -23.55 -11.57
C LEU A 83 -6.77 -23.94 -10.71
N ALA A 84 -6.43 -23.12 -9.71
CA ALA A 84 -5.38 -23.40 -8.75
C ALA A 84 -5.98 -24.00 -7.48
N THR A 85 -5.33 -25.03 -6.95
CA THR A 85 -5.66 -25.59 -5.64
C THR A 85 -5.19 -24.65 -4.53
N LYS A 86 -5.84 -24.72 -3.35
CA LYS A 86 -5.40 -23.95 -2.17
C LYS A 86 -3.95 -24.26 -1.78
N TYR A 87 -3.52 -25.51 -1.95
CA TYR A 87 -2.14 -25.93 -1.68
C TYR A 87 -1.13 -25.26 -2.63
N GLU A 88 -1.40 -25.27 -3.95
CA GLU A 88 -0.54 -24.56 -4.92
C GLU A 88 -0.43 -23.07 -4.57
N VAL A 89 -1.53 -22.47 -4.15
CA VAL A 89 -1.58 -21.05 -3.80
C VAL A 89 -0.73 -20.75 -2.58
N VAL A 90 -0.93 -21.47 -1.47
CA VAL A 90 -0.13 -21.26 -0.26
C VAL A 90 1.35 -21.55 -0.51
N ARG A 91 1.67 -22.61 -1.25
CA ARG A 91 3.06 -22.94 -1.60
C ARG A 91 3.73 -21.79 -2.36
N ASP A 92 3.10 -21.29 -3.42
CA ASP A 92 3.71 -20.26 -4.27
C ASP A 92 3.81 -18.91 -3.53
N VAL A 93 2.82 -18.57 -2.71
CA VAL A 93 2.91 -17.40 -1.81
C VAL A 93 4.10 -17.52 -0.87
N LEU A 94 4.33 -18.68 -0.25
CA LEU A 94 5.49 -18.88 0.63
C LEU A 94 6.83 -18.79 -0.12
N VAL A 95 6.89 -19.27 -1.36
CA VAL A 95 8.08 -19.10 -2.21
C VAL A 95 8.35 -17.62 -2.47
N GLU A 96 7.32 -16.85 -2.82
CA GLU A 96 7.45 -15.41 -3.03
C GLU A 96 7.89 -14.69 -1.75
N GLN A 97 7.33 -15.05 -0.59
CA GLN A 97 7.72 -14.46 0.69
C GLN A 97 9.19 -14.78 1.06
N VAL A 98 9.73 -15.93 0.67
CA VAL A 98 11.17 -16.21 0.83
C VAL A 98 12.04 -15.28 -0.02
N ILE A 99 11.60 -14.97 -1.25
CA ILE A 99 12.28 -14.00 -2.13
C ILE A 99 12.20 -12.60 -1.51
N GLN A 100 11.02 -12.19 -1.07
CA GLN A 100 10.80 -10.90 -0.40
C GLN A 100 11.67 -10.73 0.84
N LEU A 101 11.68 -11.73 1.74
CA LEU A 101 12.53 -11.73 2.93
C LEU A 101 14.02 -11.60 2.59
N SER A 102 14.48 -12.29 1.53
CA SER A 102 15.86 -12.24 1.08
C SER A 102 16.25 -10.84 0.59
N ILE A 103 15.39 -10.21 -0.23
CA ILE A 103 15.63 -8.86 -0.73
C ILE A 103 15.48 -7.81 0.38
N SER A 104 14.51 -7.95 1.28
CA SER A 104 14.37 -7.10 2.47
C SER A 104 15.62 -7.17 3.36
N ALA A 105 16.22 -8.37 3.53
CA ALA A 105 17.48 -8.51 4.25
C ALA A 105 18.62 -7.75 3.57
N VAL A 106 18.76 -7.89 2.25
CA VAL A 106 19.78 -7.14 1.47
C VAL A 106 19.56 -5.63 1.59
N LEU A 107 18.33 -5.15 1.46
CA LEU A 107 18.01 -3.74 1.63
C LEU A 107 18.39 -3.26 3.04
N ALA A 108 17.92 -3.95 4.08
CA ALA A 108 18.19 -3.57 5.46
C ALA A 108 19.70 -3.58 5.80
N LEU A 109 20.47 -4.54 5.28
CA LEU A 109 21.92 -4.60 5.48
C LEU A 109 22.71 -3.54 4.69
N THR A 110 22.12 -2.99 3.63
CA THR A 110 22.74 -1.95 2.80
C THR A 110 22.30 -0.54 3.16
N GLU A 111 21.33 -0.39 4.07
CA GLU A 111 20.95 0.92 4.59
C GLU A 111 22.02 1.48 5.54
N PRO A 112 22.27 2.81 5.51
CA PRO A 112 23.04 3.45 6.56
C PRO A 112 22.30 3.34 7.89
N THR A 113 23.06 3.16 8.97
CA THR A 113 22.54 3.16 10.34
C THR A 113 21.73 4.44 10.59
N GLN A 114 20.44 4.26 10.89
CA GLN A 114 19.56 5.37 11.21
C GLN A 114 20.01 6.01 12.52
N SER A 115 19.95 7.34 12.58
CA SER A 115 20.39 8.12 13.74
C SER A 115 19.28 9.07 14.20
N THR A 116 19.34 9.48 15.47
CA THR A 116 18.39 10.38 16.14
C THR A 116 19.16 11.43 16.95
N GLY A 117 18.47 12.46 17.42
CA GLY A 117 19.02 13.55 18.22
C GLY A 117 19.09 14.89 17.48
N MET A 118 18.77 14.92 16.18
CA MET A 118 18.74 16.14 15.36
C MET A 118 17.33 16.73 15.20
N GLU A 119 16.32 16.17 15.84
CA GLU A 119 14.91 16.50 15.57
C GLU A 119 14.61 17.98 15.85
N ASP A 120 15.05 18.52 16.99
CA ASP A 120 14.86 19.93 17.32
C ASP A 120 15.68 20.86 16.41
N TYR A 121 16.86 20.42 15.97
CA TYR A 121 17.68 21.13 14.99
C TYR A 121 16.99 21.18 13.63
N ASP A 122 16.50 20.06 13.11
CA ASP A 122 15.83 19.98 11.81
C ASP A 122 14.51 20.77 11.80
N VAL A 123 13.76 20.73 12.91
CA VAL A 123 12.58 21.58 13.11
C VAL A 123 12.98 23.06 13.10
N ALA A 124 14.06 23.45 13.78
CA ALA A 124 14.55 24.83 13.75
C ALA A 124 15.05 25.27 12.36
N VAL A 125 15.61 24.35 11.57
CA VAL A 125 15.95 24.60 10.15
C VAL A 125 14.69 24.88 9.34
N TRP A 126 13.60 24.11 9.54
CA TRP A 126 12.32 24.40 8.91
C TRP A 126 11.72 25.73 9.36
N ALA A 127 11.78 26.05 10.65
CA ALA A 127 11.33 27.32 11.19
C ALA A 127 12.12 28.50 10.58
N THR A 128 13.44 28.33 10.38
CA THR A 128 14.27 29.28 9.65
C THR A 128 13.79 29.47 8.21
N ARG A 129 13.52 28.38 7.48
CA ARG A 129 13.00 28.44 6.10
C ARG A 129 11.65 29.16 6.03
N ILE A 130 10.76 28.88 6.98
CA ILE A 130 9.46 29.55 7.10
C ILE A 130 9.67 31.04 7.32
N ARG A 131 10.47 31.43 8.32
CA ARG A 131 10.82 32.83 8.62
C ARG A 131 11.41 33.56 7.41
N LEU A 132 12.28 32.89 6.65
CA LEU A 132 12.85 33.44 5.42
C LEU A 132 11.79 33.60 4.33
N ALA A 133 10.91 32.62 4.14
CA ALA A 133 9.80 32.70 3.19
C ALA A 133 8.83 33.84 3.54
N GLN A 134 8.61 34.12 4.84
CA GLN A 134 7.78 35.23 5.27
C GLN A 134 8.28 36.59 4.78
N ARG A 135 9.59 36.76 4.54
CA ARG A 135 10.15 38.02 4.03
C ARG A 135 9.58 38.41 2.67
N ALA A 136 9.02 37.48 1.92
CA ALA A 136 8.32 37.76 0.66
C ALA A 136 6.90 38.31 0.87
N LEU A 137 6.28 38.09 2.05
CA LEU A 137 4.87 38.44 2.31
C LEU A 137 4.55 39.93 2.10
N PRO A 138 5.36 40.90 2.60
CA PRO A 138 5.10 42.31 2.35
C PRO A 138 5.05 42.66 0.85
N SER A 139 5.98 42.10 0.07
CA SER A 139 6.05 42.32 -1.38
C SER A 139 4.88 41.68 -2.12
N LEU A 140 4.47 40.47 -1.72
CA LEU A 140 3.31 39.78 -2.29
C LEU A 140 2.01 40.53 -2.02
N LEU A 141 1.84 41.06 -0.81
CA LEU A 141 0.69 41.90 -0.45
C LEU A 141 0.71 43.23 -1.24
N GLY A 142 1.88 43.82 -1.43
CA GLY A 142 2.06 45.01 -2.27
C GLY A 142 1.59 44.80 -3.71
N PHE A 143 1.82 43.61 -4.29
CA PHE A 143 1.38 43.28 -5.65
C PHE A 143 -0.15 43.31 -5.83
N ILE A 144 -0.91 43.05 -4.76
CA ILE A 144 -2.38 43.13 -4.76
C ILE A 144 -2.91 44.45 -4.17
N GLY A 145 -2.05 45.47 -4.04
CA GLY A 145 -2.42 46.81 -3.57
C GLY A 145 -2.53 46.96 -2.05
N LEU A 146 -2.07 45.98 -1.26
CA LEU A 146 -2.11 46.04 0.20
C LEU A 146 -0.79 46.53 0.78
N ASN A 147 -0.84 47.58 1.61
CA ASN A 147 0.34 48.10 2.31
C ASN A 147 0.57 47.32 3.62
N ALA A 148 1.37 46.26 3.54
CA ALA A 148 1.67 45.39 4.67
C ALA A 148 2.31 46.13 5.86
N ALA A 149 3.14 47.15 5.62
CA ALA A 149 3.76 47.94 6.69
C ALA A 149 2.73 48.73 7.50
N THR A 150 1.77 49.38 6.80
CA THR A 150 0.68 50.11 7.46
C THR A 150 -0.23 49.16 8.25
N ILE A 151 -0.60 48.02 7.66
CA ILE A 151 -1.43 47.02 8.35
C ILE A 151 -0.70 46.47 9.58
N SER A 152 0.57 46.10 9.43
CA SER A 152 1.41 45.62 10.54
C SER A 152 1.45 46.63 11.68
N LYS A 153 1.71 47.91 11.39
CA LYS A 153 1.74 48.98 12.39
C LYS A 153 0.41 49.11 13.14
N ASN A 154 -0.72 49.05 12.44
CA ASN A 154 -2.05 49.17 13.05
C ASN A 154 -2.39 47.96 13.93
N MET A 155 -1.85 46.78 13.63
CA MET A 155 -2.10 45.55 14.37
C MET A 155 -1.12 45.31 15.52
N ALA A 156 0.03 46.02 15.56
CA ALA A 156 1.11 45.74 16.51
C ALA A 156 0.68 45.73 17.99
N ALA A 157 -0.27 46.59 18.37
CA ALA A 157 -0.73 46.70 19.75
C ALA A 157 -1.71 45.59 20.17
N THR A 158 -2.53 45.08 19.24
CA THR A 158 -3.60 44.11 19.54
C THR A 158 -3.26 42.68 19.11
N HIS A 159 -2.48 42.55 18.04
CA HIS A 159 -2.11 41.28 17.42
C HIS A 159 -0.60 41.30 17.05
N PRO A 160 0.30 41.36 18.04
CA PRO A 160 1.74 41.55 17.79
C PRO A 160 2.37 40.45 16.93
N LEU A 161 1.92 39.19 17.06
CA LEU A 161 2.38 38.09 16.22
C LEU A 161 1.95 38.25 14.75
N LEU A 162 0.72 38.69 14.51
CA LEU A 162 0.25 38.93 13.14
C LEU A 162 0.95 40.15 12.53
N ALA A 163 1.17 41.20 13.33
CA ALA A 163 1.96 42.35 12.91
C ALA A 163 3.39 41.95 12.50
N GLY A 164 4.06 41.09 13.28
CA GLY A 164 5.39 40.59 12.94
C GLY A 164 5.42 39.74 11.67
N ALA A 165 4.40 38.89 11.47
CA ALA A 165 4.24 38.13 10.23
C ALA A 165 4.08 39.05 9.00
N LEU A 166 3.18 40.04 9.11
CA LEU A 166 2.96 41.06 8.07
C LEU A 166 4.18 41.95 7.82
N ALA A 167 5.04 42.13 8.82
CA ALA A 167 6.33 42.81 8.69
C ALA A 167 7.44 41.92 8.10
N GLY A 168 7.09 40.79 7.49
CA GLY A 168 8.05 39.88 6.85
C GLY A 168 8.82 39.00 7.83
N GLY A 169 8.21 38.68 8.97
CA GLY A 169 8.83 37.85 10.01
C GLY A 169 9.73 38.63 10.98
N HIS A 170 9.55 39.95 11.09
CA HIS A 170 10.27 40.77 12.06
C HIS A 170 9.48 40.85 13.38
N TYR A 171 9.99 40.20 14.42
CA TYR A 171 9.34 40.11 15.73
C TYR A 171 10.23 40.75 16.81
N PRO A 172 10.16 42.08 17.02
CA PRO A 172 11.05 42.81 17.93
C PRO A 172 10.75 42.59 19.41
N PHE A 173 9.89 41.63 19.74
CA PHE A 173 9.52 41.27 21.11
C PHE A 173 9.78 39.78 21.41
N LEU A 174 10.25 39.00 20.43
CA LEU A 174 10.53 37.58 20.59
C LEU A 174 12.03 37.34 20.77
N PHE A 175 12.45 37.27 22.03
CA PHE A 175 13.84 36.96 22.40
C PHE A 175 13.87 35.96 23.56
N SER A 176 14.94 35.16 23.65
CA SER A 176 15.27 34.31 24.78
C SER A 176 16.67 34.64 25.27
N GLU A 177 16.92 34.41 26.55
CA GLU A 177 18.27 34.45 27.10
C GLU A 177 19.03 33.18 26.65
N LEU A 178 20.24 33.36 26.09
CA LEU A 178 21.04 32.27 25.51
C LEU A 178 21.85 31.54 26.60
N ASP A 179 22.47 32.30 27.51
CA ASP A 179 23.21 31.79 28.67
C ASP A 179 22.94 32.71 29.87
N GLY A 180 22.31 32.15 30.92
CA GLY A 180 21.93 32.87 32.16
C GLY A 180 23.08 33.49 32.97
N VAL A 181 24.31 33.42 32.43
CA VAL A 181 25.54 33.98 33.00
C VAL A 181 25.92 35.31 32.34
N THR A 182 25.54 35.52 31.06
CA THR A 182 25.94 36.71 30.28
C THR A 182 24.78 37.64 29.97
N GLY A 183 23.52 37.23 30.20
CA GLY A 183 22.34 38.06 29.91
C GLY A 183 22.12 38.34 28.42
N THR A 184 22.76 37.58 27.53
CA THR A 184 22.67 37.79 26.09
C THR A 184 21.30 37.33 25.57
N HIS A 185 20.53 38.28 25.02
CA HIS A 185 19.24 38.00 24.39
C HIS A 185 19.42 37.67 22.90
N VAL A 186 18.83 36.56 22.46
CA VAL A 186 18.82 36.11 21.06
C VAL A 186 17.39 36.02 20.52
N PRO A 187 17.15 36.28 19.22
CA PRO A 187 15.82 36.15 18.64
C PRO A 187 15.24 34.74 18.84
N THR A 188 13.91 34.63 18.92
CA THR A 188 13.20 33.33 18.96
C THR A 188 12.15 33.22 17.86
N PHE A 189 11.78 31.97 17.54
CA PHE A 189 10.69 31.69 16.61
C PHE A 189 9.35 31.96 17.26
N ALA A 190 8.41 32.50 16.50
CA ALA A 190 7.03 32.58 16.92
C ALA A 190 6.44 31.17 17.06
N THR A 191 5.51 30.97 17.98
CA THR A 191 4.91 29.66 18.25
C THR A 191 4.31 29.03 16.99
N TRP A 192 3.65 29.82 16.14
CA TRP A 192 3.05 29.32 14.91
C TRP A 192 4.10 28.89 13.87
N GLU A 193 5.28 29.52 13.85
CA GLU A 193 6.41 29.11 12.99
C GLU A 193 6.92 27.74 13.41
N LEU A 194 7.07 27.52 14.72
CA LEU A 194 7.49 26.23 15.26
C LEU A 194 6.44 25.15 15.05
N LEU A 195 5.15 25.46 15.21
CA LEU A 195 4.07 24.51 14.92
C LEU A 195 4.05 24.12 13.45
N LEU A 196 4.17 25.08 12.54
CA LEU A 196 4.26 24.81 11.11
C LEU A 196 5.54 24.03 10.77
N ALA A 197 6.68 24.37 11.37
CA ALA A 197 7.93 23.65 11.16
C ALA A 197 7.85 22.19 11.64
N LYS A 198 7.23 21.95 12.80
CA LYS A 198 6.95 20.60 13.30
C LYS A 198 6.01 19.85 12.36
N ALA A 199 4.95 20.50 11.86
CA ALA A 199 4.06 19.89 10.88
C ALA A 199 4.80 19.55 9.58
N MET A 200 5.67 20.44 9.11
CA MET A 200 6.51 20.19 7.92
C MET A 200 7.38 18.96 8.12
N TYR A 201 8.11 18.90 9.24
CA TYR A 201 9.05 17.82 9.55
C TYR A 201 8.35 16.48 9.81
N TRP A 202 7.33 16.45 10.67
CA TRP A 202 6.72 15.20 11.13
C TRP A 202 5.59 14.68 10.24
N LEU A 203 4.93 15.55 9.47
CA LEU A 203 3.73 15.17 8.70
C LEU A 203 3.91 15.42 7.20
N VAL A 204 4.25 16.64 6.80
CA VAL A 204 4.23 17.02 5.37
C VAL A 204 5.32 16.31 4.60
N ILE A 205 6.57 16.33 5.07
CA ILE A 205 7.68 15.67 4.37
C ILE A 205 7.47 14.15 4.31
N PRO A 206 7.22 13.44 5.42
CA PRO A 206 6.88 12.02 5.37
C PRO A 206 5.67 11.71 4.48
N GLY A 207 4.63 12.55 4.50
CA GLY A 207 3.45 12.42 3.65
C GLY A 207 3.77 12.56 2.16
N ILE A 208 4.61 13.52 1.78
CA ILE A 208 5.10 13.69 0.41
C ILE A 208 5.93 12.49 -0.01
N GLN A 209 6.81 11.96 0.86
CA GLN A 209 7.60 10.77 0.57
C GLN A 209 6.70 9.55 0.34
N LEU A 210 5.70 9.33 1.19
CA LEU A 210 4.74 8.25 1.01
C LEU A 210 3.96 8.39 -0.31
N ALA A 211 3.47 9.60 -0.62
CA ALA A 211 2.77 9.87 -1.87
C ALA A 211 3.67 9.64 -3.10
N ALA A 212 4.94 10.05 -3.03
CA ALA A 212 5.92 9.79 -4.07
C ALA A 212 6.18 8.29 -4.25
N ALA A 213 6.33 7.54 -3.16
CA ALA A 213 6.50 6.09 -3.22
C ALA A 213 5.29 5.40 -3.86
N ILE A 214 4.06 5.80 -3.50
CA ILE A 214 2.83 5.31 -4.13
C ILE A 214 2.83 5.59 -5.63
N CYS A 215 3.14 6.82 -6.05
CA CYS A 215 3.19 7.18 -7.47
C CYS A 215 4.23 6.37 -8.26
N VAL A 216 5.42 6.16 -7.68
CA VAL A 216 6.48 5.36 -8.32
C VAL A 216 6.05 3.90 -8.42
N LEU A 217 5.50 3.33 -7.35
CA LEU A 217 5.03 1.94 -7.33
C LEU A 217 3.90 1.71 -8.33
N ASP A 218 2.86 2.54 -8.33
CA ASP A 218 1.73 2.43 -9.25
C ASP A 218 2.18 2.55 -10.72
N THR A 219 3.15 3.42 -10.98
CA THR A 219 3.75 3.56 -12.32
C THR A 219 4.47 2.29 -12.73
N TRP A 220 5.36 1.79 -11.86
CA TRP A 220 6.11 0.56 -12.10
C TRP A 220 5.17 -0.64 -12.36
N GLN A 221 4.22 -0.83 -11.45
CA GLN A 221 3.25 -1.91 -11.48
C GLN A 221 2.38 -1.84 -12.73
N TYR A 222 1.79 -0.69 -13.04
CA TYR A 222 0.95 -0.54 -14.23
C TYR A 222 1.68 -0.95 -15.52
N PHE A 223 2.90 -0.46 -15.74
CA PHE A 223 3.62 -0.72 -16.99
C PHE A 223 4.07 -2.17 -17.11
N TRP A 224 4.56 -2.77 -16.02
CA TRP A 224 4.94 -4.19 -16.03
C TRP A 224 3.73 -5.11 -16.15
N HIS A 225 2.66 -4.83 -15.40
CA HIS A 225 1.43 -5.60 -15.45
C HIS A 225 0.80 -5.56 -16.85
N ARG A 226 0.69 -4.37 -17.44
CA ARG A 226 0.22 -4.22 -18.83
C ARG A 226 1.16 -4.91 -19.83
N ALA A 227 2.48 -4.82 -19.66
CA ALA A 227 3.43 -5.51 -20.53
C ALA A 227 3.23 -7.04 -20.45
N MET A 228 3.01 -7.58 -19.26
CA MET A 228 2.73 -8.99 -19.03
C MET A 228 1.43 -9.45 -19.69
N HIS A 229 0.43 -8.57 -19.86
CA HIS A 229 -0.80 -8.89 -20.59
C HIS A 229 -0.71 -8.75 -22.11
N VAL A 230 0.01 -7.73 -22.57
CA VAL A 230 0.08 -7.41 -24.01
C VAL A 230 1.11 -8.30 -24.72
N ASN A 231 2.19 -8.66 -24.03
CA ASN A 231 3.19 -9.59 -24.56
C ASN A 231 2.74 -11.03 -24.31
N LYS A 232 2.43 -11.75 -25.39
CA LYS A 232 1.96 -13.15 -25.33
C LYS A 232 2.93 -14.07 -24.57
N TRP A 233 4.24 -13.89 -24.74
CA TRP A 233 5.23 -14.73 -24.08
C TRP A 233 5.24 -14.50 -22.56
N MET A 234 5.23 -13.23 -22.13
CA MET A 234 5.19 -12.88 -20.71
C MET A 234 3.88 -13.36 -20.07
N TYR A 235 2.75 -13.20 -20.77
CA TYR A 235 1.46 -13.68 -20.29
C TYR A 235 1.51 -15.19 -20.07
N THR A 236 1.86 -15.99 -21.09
CA THR A 236 1.75 -17.44 -20.98
C THR A 236 2.73 -18.07 -20.00
N HIS A 237 3.92 -17.47 -19.81
CA HIS A 237 4.97 -18.05 -18.95
C HIS A 237 4.92 -17.53 -17.52
N TRP A 238 4.48 -16.29 -17.30
CA TRP A 238 4.48 -15.67 -15.97
C TRP A 238 3.05 -15.43 -15.51
N HIS A 239 2.36 -14.47 -16.14
CA HIS A 239 1.15 -13.87 -15.58
C HIS A 239 -0.12 -14.73 -15.68
N ALA A 240 -0.18 -15.67 -16.62
CA ALA A 240 -1.27 -16.63 -16.72
C ALA A 240 -1.39 -17.52 -15.46
N ARG A 241 -0.31 -17.67 -14.67
CA ARG A 241 -0.38 -18.36 -13.37
C ARG A 241 -1.29 -17.62 -12.41
N HIS A 242 -1.10 -16.31 -12.27
CA HIS A 242 -1.93 -15.46 -11.43
C HIS A 242 -3.41 -15.54 -11.82
N HIS A 243 -3.69 -15.45 -13.13
CA HIS A 243 -5.04 -15.59 -13.69
C HIS A 243 -5.65 -17.01 -13.65
N ARG A 244 -4.97 -18.01 -13.04
CA ARG A 244 -5.65 -19.26 -12.67
C ARG A 244 -6.66 -19.04 -11.52
N LEU A 245 -6.57 -17.90 -10.81
CA LEU A 245 -7.53 -17.45 -9.80
C LEU A 245 -8.53 -16.45 -10.40
N TYR A 246 -9.42 -16.91 -11.28
CA TYR A 246 -10.47 -16.09 -11.90
C TYR A 246 -11.43 -15.39 -10.92
N VAL A 247 -11.59 -15.96 -9.74
CA VAL A 247 -12.30 -15.35 -8.61
C VAL A 247 -11.27 -15.14 -7.50
N PRO A 248 -10.70 -13.92 -7.41
CA PRO A 248 -9.71 -13.58 -6.40
C PRO A 248 -10.21 -13.80 -4.97
N TYR A 249 -9.28 -14.15 -4.10
CA TYR A 249 -9.49 -14.21 -2.65
C TYR A 249 -8.22 -13.77 -1.92
N ALA A 250 -8.38 -13.31 -0.68
CA ALA A 250 -7.36 -12.57 0.07
C ALA A 250 -5.97 -13.23 0.15
N TYR A 251 -5.87 -14.49 0.61
CA TYR A 251 -4.59 -15.21 0.70
C TYR A 251 -4.05 -15.69 -0.67
N GLY A 252 -4.75 -15.41 -1.76
CA GLY A 252 -4.31 -15.64 -3.13
C GLY A 252 -3.63 -14.43 -3.76
N ALA A 253 -3.54 -13.29 -3.06
CA ALA A 253 -3.09 -12.02 -3.63
C ALA A 253 -1.64 -12.05 -4.17
N LEU A 254 -0.78 -12.90 -3.61
CA LEU A 254 0.61 -13.10 -4.08
C LEU A 254 0.77 -14.44 -4.82
N TYR A 255 -0.33 -15.02 -5.31
CA TYR A 255 -0.25 -16.21 -6.15
C TYR A 255 0.18 -15.82 -7.55
N ASN A 256 1.48 -15.82 -7.80
CA ASN A 256 2.05 -15.50 -9.09
C ASN A 256 3.31 -16.32 -9.39
N HIS A 257 3.87 -16.14 -10.59
CA HIS A 257 5.12 -16.79 -10.96
C HIS A 257 6.29 -16.08 -10.23
N PRO A 258 7.34 -16.79 -9.74
CA PRO A 258 8.42 -16.15 -8.96
C PRO A 258 9.12 -14.97 -9.64
N VAL A 259 9.23 -14.99 -10.97
CA VAL A 259 9.79 -13.86 -11.73
C VAL A 259 8.85 -12.64 -11.72
N GLU A 260 7.55 -12.89 -11.81
CA GLU A 260 6.54 -11.83 -11.74
C GLU A 260 6.48 -11.24 -10.33
N GLY A 261 6.39 -12.07 -9.30
CA GLY A 261 6.41 -11.62 -7.92
C GLY A 261 7.70 -10.86 -7.59
N PHE A 262 8.85 -11.33 -8.04
CA PHE A 262 10.10 -10.57 -7.91
C PHE A 262 10.02 -9.19 -8.58
N VAL A 263 9.55 -9.11 -9.84
CA VAL A 263 9.51 -7.83 -10.58
C VAL A 263 8.46 -6.87 -10.01
N LEU A 264 7.27 -7.37 -9.71
CA LEU A 264 6.13 -6.55 -9.27
C LEU A 264 6.14 -6.33 -7.76
N ASP A 265 6.16 -7.40 -6.97
CA ASP A 265 5.87 -7.36 -5.53
C ASP A 265 7.12 -7.14 -4.67
N THR A 266 8.30 -7.45 -5.20
CA THR A 266 9.57 -7.26 -4.48
C THR A 266 10.32 -6.03 -4.98
N LEU A 267 10.68 -6.01 -6.28
CA LEU A 267 11.53 -4.98 -6.86
C LEU A 267 10.80 -3.63 -6.99
N GLY A 268 9.53 -3.64 -7.38
CA GLY A 268 8.71 -2.44 -7.52
C GLY A 268 8.66 -1.61 -6.22
N PRO A 269 8.18 -2.17 -5.10
CA PRO A 269 8.15 -1.47 -3.81
C PRO A 269 9.54 -1.05 -3.34
N SER A 270 10.57 -1.86 -3.58
CA SER A 270 11.96 -1.54 -3.23
C SER A 270 12.47 -0.29 -3.96
N ILE A 271 12.18 -0.18 -5.26
CA ILE A 271 12.52 1.01 -6.07
C ILE A 271 11.73 2.22 -5.57
N ALA A 272 10.43 2.07 -5.30
CA ALA A 272 9.58 3.15 -4.79
C ALA A 272 10.09 3.71 -3.45
N TYR A 273 10.43 2.81 -2.52
CA TYR A 273 11.02 3.15 -1.22
C TYR A 273 12.31 3.98 -1.36
N LYS A 274 13.24 3.56 -2.23
CA LYS A 274 14.50 4.28 -2.48
C LYS A 274 14.28 5.60 -3.21
N ALA A 275 13.44 5.61 -4.25
CA ALA A 275 13.16 6.79 -5.05
C ALA A 275 12.45 7.90 -4.25
N ALA A 276 11.69 7.52 -3.21
CA ALA A 276 11.02 8.44 -2.30
C ALA A 276 11.93 8.93 -1.14
N PHE A 277 13.19 8.49 -1.09
CA PHE A 277 14.15 8.84 -0.03
C PHE A 277 13.65 8.53 1.38
N MET A 278 12.89 7.45 1.53
CA MET A 278 12.31 7.06 2.80
C MET A 278 13.40 6.52 3.74
N SER A 279 13.28 6.83 5.03
CA SER A 279 14.01 6.13 6.10
C SER A 279 13.55 4.67 6.20
N SER A 280 14.37 3.80 6.81
CA SER A 280 14.03 2.38 6.97
C SER A 280 12.69 2.15 7.68
N ARG A 281 12.32 3.00 8.65
CA ARG A 281 11.03 2.92 9.36
C ARG A 281 9.85 3.37 8.50
N GLN A 282 10.03 4.42 7.70
CA GLN A 282 9.01 4.82 6.72
C GLN A 282 8.84 3.72 5.67
N GLY A 283 9.92 3.10 5.20
CA GLY A 283 9.90 1.95 4.29
C GLY A 283 9.12 0.77 4.88
N MET A 284 9.40 0.40 6.13
CA MET A 284 8.65 -0.64 6.85
C MET A 284 7.15 -0.36 6.85
N PHE A 285 6.74 0.87 7.19
CA PHE A 285 5.32 1.27 7.14
C PHE A 285 4.74 1.16 5.72
N PHE A 286 5.47 1.62 4.71
CA PHE A 286 5.05 1.54 3.32
C PHE A 286 4.91 0.10 2.80
N PHE A 287 5.83 -0.79 3.16
CA PHE A 287 5.75 -2.21 2.77
C PHE A 287 4.57 -2.91 3.45
N VAL A 288 4.33 -2.64 4.74
CA VAL A 288 3.15 -3.13 5.46
C VAL A 288 1.86 -2.64 4.80
N LEU A 289 1.76 -1.32 4.53
CA LEU A 289 0.60 -0.73 3.88
C LEU A 289 0.35 -1.35 2.49
N SER A 290 1.42 -1.58 1.73
CA SER A 290 1.33 -2.19 0.39
C SER A 290 0.86 -3.65 0.46
N MET A 291 1.32 -4.42 1.44
CA MET A 291 0.84 -5.79 1.67
C MET A 291 -0.63 -5.84 2.03
N ILE A 292 -1.07 -4.97 2.95
CA ILE A 292 -2.48 -4.84 3.32
C ILE A 292 -3.30 -4.46 2.08
N LYS A 293 -2.82 -3.51 1.28
CA LYS A 293 -3.52 -3.06 0.07
C LYS A 293 -3.65 -4.15 -0.98
N THR A 294 -2.57 -4.89 -1.25
CA THR A 294 -2.59 -6.02 -2.19
C THR A 294 -3.59 -7.09 -1.76
N VAL A 295 -3.68 -7.39 -0.46
CA VAL A 295 -4.68 -8.33 0.07
C VAL A 295 -6.11 -7.79 -0.06
N ASP A 296 -6.34 -6.50 0.24
CA ASP A 296 -7.66 -5.86 0.09
C ASP A 296 -8.14 -5.89 -1.38
N ASP A 297 -7.26 -5.61 -2.35
CA ASP A 297 -7.60 -5.67 -3.78
C ASP A 297 -8.01 -7.07 -4.27
N HIS A 298 -7.64 -8.10 -3.53
CA HIS A 298 -8.00 -9.49 -3.83
C HIS A 298 -9.03 -10.06 -2.87
N CYS A 299 -9.56 -9.28 -1.93
CA CYS A 299 -10.33 -9.83 -0.82
C CYS A 299 -11.64 -10.51 -1.24
N GLY A 300 -12.18 -10.15 -2.42
CA GLY A 300 -13.43 -10.69 -2.95
C GLY A 300 -14.69 -10.00 -2.40
N TYR A 301 -14.52 -8.92 -1.63
CA TYR A 301 -15.61 -8.15 -1.02
C TYR A 301 -15.54 -6.67 -1.37
N LYS A 302 -16.71 -6.07 -1.60
CA LYS A 302 -16.87 -4.62 -1.70
C LYS A 302 -17.54 -4.08 -0.44
N LEU A 303 -16.75 -3.99 0.64
CA LEU A 303 -17.26 -3.59 1.96
C LEU A 303 -17.45 -2.06 2.02
N PRO A 304 -18.63 -1.55 2.44
CA PRO A 304 -18.88 -0.11 2.44
C PRO A 304 -18.15 0.65 3.54
N TRP A 305 -17.50 -0.03 4.48
CA TRP A 305 -16.71 0.55 5.58
C TRP A 305 -15.21 0.31 5.43
N ASP A 306 -14.75 -0.31 4.33
CA ASP A 306 -13.33 -0.51 4.12
C ASP A 306 -12.65 0.83 3.77
N PRO A 307 -11.76 1.36 4.63
CA PRO A 307 -11.14 2.65 4.38
C PRO A 307 -10.25 2.63 3.13
N LEU A 308 -9.59 1.50 2.83
CA LEU A 308 -8.70 1.40 1.67
C LEU A 308 -9.50 1.55 0.38
N GLN A 309 -10.65 0.89 0.29
CA GLN A 309 -11.51 0.99 -0.90
C GLN A 309 -12.10 2.39 -1.15
N HIS A 310 -12.08 3.28 -0.15
CA HIS A 310 -12.54 4.68 -0.27
C HIS A 310 -11.42 5.69 -0.49
N ILE A 311 -10.26 5.49 0.13
CA ILE A 311 -9.12 6.43 0.00
C ILE A 311 -8.33 6.20 -1.28
N THR A 312 -8.37 4.99 -1.85
CA THR A 312 -7.70 4.66 -3.10
C THR A 312 -8.68 4.42 -4.23
N SER A 313 -8.25 4.70 -5.47
CA SER A 313 -9.13 4.56 -6.63
C SER A 313 -9.08 3.17 -7.28
N ASN A 314 -8.11 2.32 -6.90
CA ASN A 314 -8.15 0.86 -7.09
C ASN A 314 -8.75 0.23 -5.82
N ASN A 315 -9.61 -0.78 -6.00
CA ASN A 315 -10.22 -1.60 -4.96
C ASN A 315 -10.56 -3.00 -5.49
N ALA A 316 -11.05 -3.86 -4.60
CA ALA A 316 -11.45 -5.23 -4.93
C ALA A 316 -12.37 -5.36 -6.15
N ALA A 317 -13.38 -4.50 -6.30
CA ALA A 317 -14.29 -4.57 -7.43
C ALA A 317 -13.62 -4.15 -8.75
N TYR A 318 -12.73 -3.16 -8.72
CA TYR A 318 -11.96 -2.74 -9.89
C TYR A 318 -11.00 -3.83 -10.35
N HIS A 319 -10.28 -4.45 -9.41
CA HIS A 319 -9.31 -5.50 -9.71
C HIS A 319 -10.00 -6.82 -10.08
N ASP A 320 -11.15 -7.15 -9.49
CA ASP A 320 -11.90 -8.35 -9.87
C ASP A 320 -12.31 -8.36 -11.34
N ILE A 321 -12.71 -7.21 -11.90
CA ILE A 321 -13.01 -7.06 -13.34
C ILE A 321 -11.84 -7.53 -14.19
N HIS A 322 -10.61 -7.19 -13.79
CA HIS A 322 -9.39 -7.57 -14.49
C HIS A 322 -9.20 -9.10 -14.51
N HIS A 323 -9.51 -9.80 -13.42
CA HIS A 323 -9.46 -11.27 -13.35
C HIS A 323 -10.55 -11.97 -14.17
N GLN A 324 -11.58 -11.24 -14.60
CA GLN A 324 -12.62 -11.83 -15.45
C GLN A 324 -12.13 -12.02 -16.89
N SER A 325 -12.55 -13.12 -17.53
CA SER A 325 -12.19 -13.42 -18.92
C SER A 325 -12.58 -12.32 -19.91
N TRP A 326 -13.62 -11.55 -19.59
CA TRP A 326 -14.08 -10.41 -20.38
C TRP A 326 -13.34 -9.11 -20.05
N GLY A 327 -12.70 -8.98 -18.87
CA GLY A 327 -11.99 -7.77 -18.42
C GLY A 327 -10.46 -7.89 -18.39
N ILE A 328 -9.90 -9.07 -18.71
CA ILE A 328 -8.45 -9.39 -18.66
C ILE A 328 -7.52 -8.50 -19.49
N LYS A 329 -8.07 -7.65 -20.37
CA LYS A 329 -7.29 -6.66 -21.15
C LYS A 329 -7.58 -5.22 -20.73
N SER A 330 -8.05 -5.02 -19.52
CA SER A 330 -8.38 -3.73 -18.93
C SER A 330 -7.98 -3.69 -17.46
N ASN A 331 -8.01 -2.50 -16.85
CA ASN A 331 -7.80 -2.30 -15.42
C ASN A 331 -6.43 -2.80 -14.91
N PHE A 332 -5.33 -2.35 -15.53
CA PHE A 332 -3.98 -2.81 -15.20
C PHE A 332 -3.35 -2.11 -13.98
N SER A 333 -3.88 -0.96 -13.55
CA SER A 333 -3.27 -0.14 -12.50
C SER A 333 -3.43 -0.83 -11.15
N GLN A 334 -2.33 -0.97 -10.42
CA GLN A 334 -2.30 -1.52 -9.07
C GLN A 334 -1.04 -1.01 -8.34
N PRO A 335 -1.00 -1.00 -6.99
CA PRO A 335 -2.10 -1.37 -6.11
C PRO A 335 -2.96 -0.18 -5.65
N TYR A 336 -2.54 1.08 -5.77
CA TYR A 336 -3.28 2.19 -5.15
C TYR A 336 -4.22 2.93 -6.11
N LEU A 337 -3.70 3.56 -7.16
CA LEU A 337 -4.44 4.50 -7.98
C LEU A 337 -4.73 3.94 -9.36
N THR A 338 -5.89 4.28 -9.92
CA THR A 338 -6.30 3.92 -11.28
C THR A 338 -5.96 5.00 -12.32
N MET A 339 -4.94 5.81 -12.02
CA MET A 339 -4.53 6.96 -12.83
C MET A 339 -4.09 6.54 -14.23
N TRP A 340 -3.23 5.52 -14.34
CA TRP A 340 -2.66 5.12 -15.62
C TRP A 340 -3.69 4.53 -16.57
N ASP A 341 -4.67 3.76 -16.07
CA ASP A 341 -5.78 3.29 -16.90
C ASP A 341 -6.68 4.42 -17.42
N ARG A 342 -6.83 5.50 -16.64
CA ARG A 342 -7.55 6.70 -17.12
C ARG A 342 -6.75 7.42 -18.20
N VAL A 343 -5.46 7.65 -17.95
CA VAL A 343 -4.57 8.39 -18.86
C VAL A 343 -4.39 7.66 -20.19
N LEU A 344 -4.22 6.33 -20.15
CA LEU A 344 -3.92 5.51 -21.33
C LEU A 344 -5.15 4.78 -21.90
N GLY A 345 -6.33 5.03 -21.34
CA GLY A 345 -7.60 4.54 -21.87
C GLY A 345 -7.81 3.03 -21.76
N THR A 346 -7.20 2.38 -20.77
CA THR A 346 -7.30 0.93 -20.53
C THR A 346 -8.29 0.53 -19.43
N MET A 347 -9.06 1.48 -18.90
CA MET A 347 -10.16 1.19 -17.98
C MET A 347 -11.31 0.47 -18.70
N TRP A 348 -11.92 -0.51 -18.02
CA TRP A 348 -13.12 -1.21 -18.52
C TRP A 348 -14.30 -0.24 -18.72
N LYS A 349 -15.10 -0.45 -19.78
CA LYS A 349 -16.21 0.45 -20.18
C LYS A 349 -17.57 -0.26 -20.38
N GLY A 350 -17.69 -1.55 -20.08
CA GLY A 350 -18.91 -2.33 -20.30
C GLY A 350 -19.82 -2.42 -19.08
N ASP A 351 -21.03 -2.95 -19.27
CA ASP A 351 -21.97 -3.25 -18.18
C ASP A 351 -21.48 -4.44 -17.34
N VAL A 352 -20.89 -4.11 -16.20
CA VAL A 352 -20.33 -5.06 -15.24
C VAL A 352 -21.43 -5.92 -14.60
N LYS A 353 -22.61 -5.35 -14.32
CA LYS A 353 -23.70 -6.06 -13.66
C LYS A 353 -24.25 -7.16 -14.57
N LEU A 354 -24.49 -6.83 -15.83
CA LEU A 354 -24.92 -7.81 -16.84
C LEU A 354 -23.91 -8.95 -16.99
N LYS A 355 -22.61 -8.64 -16.97
CA LYS A 355 -21.55 -9.66 -17.09
C LYS A 355 -21.51 -10.60 -15.89
N TYR A 356 -21.64 -10.09 -14.67
CA TYR A 356 -21.71 -10.95 -13.49
C TYR A 356 -22.99 -11.79 -13.46
N GLU A 357 -24.14 -11.23 -13.82
CA GLU A 357 -25.41 -11.99 -13.89
C GLU A 357 -25.33 -13.15 -14.89
N GLN A 358 -24.74 -12.91 -16.07
CA GLN A 358 -24.48 -13.96 -17.06
C GLN A 358 -23.55 -15.05 -16.50
N THR A 359 -22.48 -14.65 -15.80
CA THR A 359 -21.51 -15.59 -15.23
C THR A 359 -22.13 -16.45 -14.13
N ARG A 360 -22.89 -15.83 -13.23
CA ARG A 360 -23.62 -16.50 -12.14
C ARG A 360 -24.66 -17.47 -12.68
N THR A 361 -25.43 -17.07 -13.69
CA THR A 361 -26.42 -17.93 -14.34
C THR A 361 -25.75 -19.15 -15.00
N ALA A 362 -24.61 -18.95 -15.66
CA ALA A 362 -23.85 -20.03 -16.26
C ALA A 362 -23.32 -21.02 -15.21
N ALA A 363 -22.81 -20.54 -14.08
CA ALA A 363 -22.33 -21.37 -12.97
C ALA A 363 -23.47 -22.17 -12.31
N ALA A 364 -24.63 -21.53 -12.08
CA ALA A 364 -25.82 -22.18 -11.55
C ALA A 364 -26.35 -23.27 -12.49
N ASN A 365 -26.45 -22.99 -13.79
CA ASN A 365 -26.87 -23.97 -14.80
C ASN A 365 -25.91 -25.17 -14.88
N LYS A 366 -24.60 -24.92 -14.76
CA LYS A 366 -23.59 -25.99 -14.73
C LYS A 366 -23.72 -26.86 -13.48
N ALA A 367 -23.97 -26.24 -12.32
CA ALA A 367 -24.22 -26.97 -11.07
C ALA A 367 -25.49 -27.84 -11.16
N ALA A 368 -26.59 -27.27 -11.66
CA ALA A 368 -27.85 -27.98 -11.86
C ALA A 368 -27.67 -29.22 -12.76
N ARG A 369 -27.05 -29.06 -13.93
CA ARG A 369 -26.75 -30.18 -14.84
C ARG A 369 -25.90 -31.28 -14.18
N LYS A 370 -24.94 -30.90 -13.34
CA LYS A 370 -24.10 -31.87 -12.61
C LYS A 370 -24.92 -32.65 -11.58
N SER A 371 -25.83 -31.98 -10.88
CA SER A 371 -26.73 -32.63 -9.92
C SER A 371 -27.74 -33.57 -10.60
N GLU A 372 -28.29 -33.17 -11.75
CA GLU A 372 -29.18 -33.99 -12.56
C GLU A 372 -28.46 -35.22 -13.12
N ALA A 373 -27.23 -35.08 -13.61
CA ALA A 373 -26.43 -36.21 -14.08
C ALA A 373 -26.08 -37.20 -12.95
N ALA A 374 -25.76 -36.70 -11.75
CA ALA A 374 -25.51 -37.53 -10.58
C ALA A 374 -26.77 -38.30 -10.14
N ASN A 375 -27.92 -37.64 -10.12
CA ASN A 375 -29.20 -38.25 -9.77
C ASN A 375 -29.70 -39.23 -10.85
N GLY A 376 -29.56 -38.91 -12.14
CA GLY A 376 -29.93 -39.78 -13.25
C GLY A 376 -29.07 -41.05 -13.33
N SER A 377 -27.78 -40.97 -12.99
CA SER A 377 -26.89 -42.13 -12.89
C SER A 377 -27.28 -43.07 -11.73
N SER A 378 -27.80 -42.53 -10.62
CA SER A 378 -28.30 -43.32 -9.48
C SER A 378 -29.60 -44.08 -9.78
N VAL A 379 -30.46 -43.54 -10.66
CA VAL A 379 -31.72 -44.21 -11.07
C VAL A 379 -31.44 -45.34 -12.06
N ALA A 380 -30.48 -45.18 -12.98
CA ALA A 380 -30.11 -46.21 -13.94
C ALA A 380 -29.37 -47.41 -13.30
N THR A 381 -28.71 -47.23 -12.16
CA THR A 381 -28.06 -48.34 -11.43
C THR A 381 -29.04 -49.15 -10.57
N ASN A 382 -30.21 -48.60 -10.23
CA ASN A 382 -31.24 -49.32 -9.46
C ASN A 382 -32.23 -50.12 -10.33
N SER A 383 -32.25 -49.95 -11.65
CA SER A 383 -33.16 -50.69 -12.54
C SER A 383 -32.59 -52.02 -13.10
N ASN A 384 -31.34 -52.39 -12.77
CA ASN A 384 -30.69 -53.59 -13.29
C ASN A 384 -30.67 -54.79 -12.33
N ASN A 385 -31.51 -54.80 -11.28
CA ASN A 385 -31.56 -55.89 -10.31
C ASN A 385 -32.93 -56.58 -10.19
N SER A 386 -33.67 -56.71 -11.30
CA SER A 386 -34.74 -57.71 -11.40
C SER A 386 -34.20 -58.96 -12.08
N ASN A 387 -33.81 -59.92 -11.25
CA ASN A 387 -33.55 -61.31 -11.64
C ASN A 387 -34.75 -61.87 -12.41
N ASP A 388 -34.60 -62.07 -13.72
CA ASP A 388 -35.41 -63.03 -14.46
C ASP A 388 -34.47 -64.11 -15.02
N LYS A 389 -34.37 -65.22 -14.29
CA LYS A 389 -33.59 -66.40 -14.69
C LYS A 389 -34.51 -67.33 -15.49
N PRO A 390 -34.13 -67.75 -16.71
CA PRO A 390 -34.84 -68.82 -17.40
C PRO A 390 -34.48 -70.18 -16.76
N GLN A 391 -35.49 -70.91 -16.29
CA GLN A 391 -35.35 -72.30 -15.84
C GLN A 391 -34.98 -73.22 -17.02
N ARG A 392 -33.76 -73.77 -16.99
CA ARG A 392 -33.39 -74.96 -17.79
C ARG A 392 -33.99 -76.21 -17.14
N LYS A 393 -34.95 -76.84 -17.80
CA LYS A 393 -35.37 -78.22 -17.50
C LYS A 393 -34.36 -79.20 -18.08
N ALA A 394 -33.72 -79.97 -17.21
CA ALA A 394 -33.03 -81.19 -17.57
C ALA A 394 -34.05 -82.34 -17.49
N ASN A 395 -34.26 -83.07 -18.60
CA ASN A 395 -34.82 -84.42 -18.59
C ASN A 395 -33.91 -85.27 -19.47
N GLY A 396 -33.30 -86.27 -18.85
CA GLY A 396 -32.63 -87.34 -19.58
C GLY A 396 -33.59 -88.49 -19.89
N VAL A 397 -33.12 -89.30 -20.84
CA VAL A 397 -33.28 -90.76 -20.92
C VAL A 397 -34.22 -91.30 -22.02
N LYS A 398 -33.57 -92.10 -22.90
CA LYS A 398 -33.97 -93.33 -23.61
C LYS A 398 -34.55 -93.29 -25.04
N ALA A 399 -33.72 -93.89 -25.91
CA ALA A 399 -33.97 -95.12 -26.65
C ALA A 399 -34.43 -95.04 -28.12
N ARG A 400 -33.62 -95.75 -28.92
CA ARG A 400 -33.73 -96.22 -30.31
C ARG A 400 -33.40 -95.24 -31.42
#